data_AF-A0A971KZS4-F1
#
_entry.id   AF-A0A971KZS4-F1
#
_cell.length_a   1.000
_cell.length_b   1.000
_cell.length_c   1.000
_cell.angle_alpha   90.00
_cell.angle_beta   90.00
_cell.angle_gamma   90.00
#
_symmetry.space_group_name_H-M   'P 1'
#
loop_
_entity.id
_entity.type
_entity.pdbx_description
1 polymer ?
#
loop_
_entity_poly.entity_id
_entity_poly.type
_entity_poly.pdbx_seq_one_letter_code
_entity_poly.pdbx_strand_id
1 'polypeptide(L)'
;MSRDSRAKQERHARLTATLREDPFLTDEEIAEILKVSVPTVRLDRLELGVPELRQRIREMASRNHNKVRSLHADDIIGEIVELNLGESAISVLDTTEQMVFAHSKIVRGHYIYSMAESIAISVIDADVALVGVANIKYKKPVYAGSKLVAKVTVKEKRDRDRYIVWVMIYNKQVEVFRGKFILVAI
;
A
#
# COMPACT_ATOMS: atom_id res chain seq x y z
N MET A 1 -3.06 34.12 -39.75
CA MET A 1 -2.14 32.98 -39.95
C MET A 1 -2.68 31.79 -39.17
N SER A 2 -3.43 30.90 -39.83
CA SER A 2 -4.02 29.70 -39.21
C SER A 2 -2.92 28.68 -38.93
N ARG A 3 -2.44 28.61 -37.70
CA ARG A 3 -1.42 27.63 -37.28
C ARG A 3 -2.10 26.31 -36.94
N ASP A 4 -2.08 25.41 -37.92
CA ASP A 4 -2.07 23.95 -37.84
C ASP A 4 -2.66 23.27 -36.58
N SER A 5 -4.00 23.25 -36.49
CA SER A 5 -4.74 22.54 -35.43
C SER A 5 -4.43 21.03 -35.38
N ARG A 6 -4.02 20.44 -36.50
CA ARG A 6 -3.73 18.99 -36.63
C ARG A 6 -2.40 18.62 -35.98
N ALA A 7 -1.35 19.38 -36.25
CA ALA A 7 -0.04 19.17 -35.65
C ALA A 7 -0.08 19.32 -34.12
N LYS A 8 -0.90 20.24 -33.60
CA LYS A 8 -1.13 20.40 -32.17
C LYS A 8 -1.84 19.19 -31.55
N GLN A 9 -2.91 18.69 -32.18
CA GLN A 9 -3.62 17.50 -31.72
C GLN A 9 -2.72 16.25 -31.70
N GLU A 10 -1.90 16.06 -32.73
CA GLU A 10 -0.98 14.92 -32.80
C GLU A 10 0.10 15.01 -31.70
N ARG A 11 0.59 16.21 -31.42
CA ARG A 11 1.52 16.46 -30.31
C ARG A 11 0.88 16.19 -28.95
N HIS A 12 -0.36 16.59 -28.74
CA HIS A 12 -1.12 16.31 -27.50
C HIS A 12 -1.33 14.82 -27.29
N ALA A 13 -1.67 14.08 -28.35
CA ALA A 13 -1.81 12.63 -28.31
C ALA A 13 -0.47 11.96 -27.94
N ARG A 14 0.63 12.40 -28.56
CA ARG A 14 1.98 11.92 -28.22
C ARG A 14 2.37 12.24 -26.79
N LEU A 15 2.17 13.47 -26.31
CA LEU A 15 2.46 13.85 -24.93
C LEU A 15 1.71 12.97 -23.93
N THR A 16 0.44 12.68 -24.21
CA THR A 16 -0.36 11.80 -23.36
C THR A 16 0.15 10.35 -23.38
N ALA A 17 0.58 9.85 -24.55
CA ALA A 17 1.16 8.52 -24.67
C ALA A 17 2.49 8.40 -23.92
N THR A 18 3.40 9.37 -24.09
CA THR A 18 4.70 9.39 -23.42
C THR A 18 4.55 9.42 -21.90
N LEU A 19 3.57 10.20 -21.38
CA LEU A 19 3.29 10.26 -19.95
C LEU A 19 2.54 9.04 -19.38
N ARG A 20 1.91 8.23 -20.24
CA ARG A 20 1.36 6.93 -19.84
C ARG A 20 2.46 5.87 -19.70
N GLU A 21 3.48 5.92 -20.56
CA GLU A 21 4.63 5.03 -20.49
C GLU A 21 5.55 5.38 -19.31
N ASP A 22 5.87 6.66 -19.13
CA ASP A 22 6.63 7.14 -17.98
C ASP A 22 6.05 8.44 -17.40
N PRO A 23 5.31 8.36 -16.27
CA PRO A 23 4.70 9.53 -15.64
C PRO A 23 5.70 10.45 -14.92
N PHE A 24 6.96 10.02 -14.77
CA PHE A 24 8.00 10.75 -14.03
C PHE A 24 8.88 11.64 -14.90
N LEU A 25 8.64 11.66 -16.22
CA LEU A 25 9.39 12.50 -17.14
C LEU A 25 9.24 13.99 -16.79
N THR A 26 10.37 14.67 -16.78
CA THR A 26 10.50 16.13 -16.62
C THR A 26 10.01 16.87 -17.87
N ASP A 27 9.70 18.15 -17.72
CA ASP A 27 9.33 18.98 -18.88
C ASP A 27 10.48 19.09 -19.89
N GLU A 28 11.74 19.04 -19.43
CA GLU A 28 12.92 19.04 -20.29
C GLU A 28 12.98 17.77 -21.16
N GLU A 29 12.82 16.59 -20.56
CA GLU A 29 12.84 15.31 -21.28
C GLU A 29 11.68 15.20 -22.27
N ILE A 30 10.47 15.62 -21.88
CA ILE A 30 9.30 15.64 -22.77
C ILE A 30 9.53 16.59 -23.95
N ALA A 31 10.16 17.73 -23.71
CA ALA A 31 10.49 18.71 -24.76
C ALA A 31 11.47 18.13 -25.77
N GLU A 32 12.47 17.38 -25.30
CA GLU A 32 13.45 16.68 -26.15
C GLU A 32 12.79 15.58 -27.00
N ILE A 33 11.94 14.74 -26.39
CA ILE A 33 11.21 13.65 -27.07
C ILE A 33 10.27 14.20 -28.15
N LEU A 34 9.51 15.25 -27.82
CA LEU A 34 8.54 15.86 -28.74
C LEU A 34 9.17 16.89 -29.68
N LYS A 35 10.48 17.17 -29.55
CA LYS A 35 11.23 18.16 -30.32
C LYS A 35 10.59 19.54 -30.32
N VAL A 36 10.16 19.99 -29.14
CA VAL A 36 9.56 21.32 -28.91
C VAL A 36 10.26 22.04 -27.77
N SER A 37 9.90 23.30 -27.52
CA SER A 37 10.44 24.03 -26.37
C SER A 37 9.73 23.66 -25.07
N VAL A 38 10.44 23.71 -23.95
CA VAL A 38 9.88 23.50 -22.59
C VAL A 38 8.63 24.36 -22.32
N PRO A 39 8.57 25.66 -22.70
CA PRO A 39 7.34 26.45 -22.57
C PRO A 39 6.15 25.88 -23.35
N THR A 40 6.39 25.26 -24.51
CA THR A 40 5.34 24.63 -25.31
C THR A 40 4.76 23.40 -24.60
N VAL A 41 5.63 22.57 -24.00
CA VAL A 41 5.19 21.41 -23.19
C VAL A 41 4.34 21.86 -22.00
N ARG A 42 4.74 22.93 -21.31
CA ARG A 42 3.96 23.46 -20.17
C ARG A 42 2.57 23.94 -20.60
N LEU A 43 2.48 24.65 -21.72
CA LEU A 43 1.20 25.08 -22.29
C LEU A 43 0.31 23.89 -22.67
N ASP A 44 0.88 22.90 -23.35
CA ASP A 44 0.13 21.69 -23.75
C ASP A 44 -0.35 20.90 -22.53
N ARG A 45 0.46 20.78 -21.47
CA ARG A 45 0.06 20.12 -20.22
C ARG A 45 -1.08 20.84 -19.53
N LEU A 46 -1.01 22.17 -19.44
CA LEU A 46 -2.08 22.98 -18.84
C LEU A 46 -3.40 22.82 -19.61
N GLU A 47 -3.34 22.81 -20.94
CA GLU A 47 -4.53 22.58 -21.78
C GLU A 47 -5.10 21.16 -21.62
N LEU A 48 -4.24 20.16 -21.43
CA LEU A 48 -4.64 18.76 -21.22
C LEU A 48 -4.96 18.41 -19.76
N GLY A 49 -4.85 19.37 -18.84
CA GLY A 49 -5.06 19.15 -17.40
C GLY A 49 -4.03 18.23 -16.75
N VAL A 50 -2.83 18.11 -17.33
CA VAL A 50 -1.75 17.24 -16.81
C VAL A 50 -1.02 17.96 -15.66
N PRO A 51 -1.06 17.43 -14.43
CA PRO A 51 -0.44 18.06 -13.26
C PRO A 51 1.08 18.11 -13.35
N GLU A 52 1.71 18.99 -12.58
CA GLU A 52 3.17 19.15 -12.47
C GLU A 52 3.89 17.87 -12.01
N LEU A 53 5.19 17.73 -12.29
CA LEU A 53 5.95 16.53 -11.90
C LEU A 53 5.84 16.24 -10.39
N ARG A 54 6.00 17.24 -9.53
CA ARG A 54 5.86 17.08 -8.07
C ARG A 54 4.48 16.56 -7.67
N GLN A 55 3.43 17.07 -8.32
CA GLN A 55 2.07 16.64 -8.05
C GLN A 55 1.82 15.21 -8.56
N ARG A 56 2.31 14.86 -9.76
CA ARG A 56 2.25 13.50 -10.29
C ARG A 56 2.99 12.49 -9.41
N ILE A 57 4.15 12.87 -8.86
CA ILE A 57 4.88 12.05 -7.88
C ILE A 57 4.04 11.84 -6.62
N ARG A 58 3.39 12.89 -6.09
CA ARG A 58 2.49 12.75 -4.92
C ARG A 58 1.28 11.88 -5.23
N GLU A 59 0.63 12.08 -6.38
CA GLU A 59 -0.53 11.29 -6.80
C GLU A 59 -0.16 9.82 -7.01
N MET A 60 1.01 9.53 -7.61
CA MET A 60 1.53 8.17 -7.74
C MET A 60 1.92 7.55 -6.39
N ALA A 61 2.58 8.31 -5.51
CA ALA A 61 2.91 7.84 -4.16
C ALA A 61 1.62 7.49 -3.39
N SER A 62 0.58 8.33 -3.47
CA SER A 62 -0.74 8.02 -2.91
C SER A 62 -1.38 6.79 -3.57
N ARG A 63 -1.20 6.57 -4.87
CA ARG A 63 -1.71 5.37 -5.56
C ARG A 63 -1.00 4.08 -5.18
N ASN A 64 0.28 4.11 -4.80
CA ASN A 64 0.97 2.93 -4.26
C ASN A 64 0.49 2.58 -2.84
N HIS A 65 0.01 3.56 -2.07
CA HIS A 65 -0.74 3.31 -0.84
C HIS A 65 -2.18 2.81 -1.09
N ASN A 66 -2.74 3.00 -2.29
CA ASN A 66 -4.11 2.58 -2.67
C ASN A 66 -4.26 1.11 -3.08
N LYS A 67 -3.27 0.24 -2.82
CA LYS A 67 -3.48 -1.21 -3.00
C LYS A 67 -4.29 -1.83 -1.86
N VAL A 68 -4.46 -1.14 -0.73
CA VAL A 68 -5.36 -1.58 0.34
C VAL A 68 -6.73 -0.97 0.09
N ARG A 69 -7.77 -1.81 -0.02
CA ARG A 69 -9.17 -1.34 -0.19
C ARG A 69 -9.93 -1.23 1.13
N SER A 70 -9.60 -2.08 2.07
CA SER A 70 -10.35 -2.31 3.31
C SER A 70 -9.94 -1.42 4.49
N LEU A 71 -8.81 -0.71 4.40
CA LEU A 71 -8.29 0.20 5.42
C LEU A 71 -7.64 1.42 4.77
N HIS A 72 -7.79 2.58 5.42
CA HIS A 72 -6.99 3.75 5.10
C HIS A 72 -5.55 3.56 5.59
N ALA A 73 -4.58 4.14 4.88
CA ALA A 73 -3.16 4.00 5.19
C ALA A 73 -2.81 4.44 6.63
N ASP A 74 -3.54 5.40 7.18
CA ASP A 74 -3.34 5.95 8.53
C ASP A 74 -3.78 4.98 9.65
N ASP A 75 -4.64 4.00 9.34
CA ASP A 75 -5.15 3.01 10.29
C ASP A 75 -4.28 1.73 10.31
N ILE A 76 -3.23 1.69 9.50
CA ILE A 76 -2.36 0.51 9.37
C ILE A 76 -1.31 0.49 10.47
N ILE A 77 -1.23 -0.63 11.20
CA ILE A 77 -0.22 -0.82 12.24
C ILE A 77 0.99 -1.54 11.65
N GLY A 78 2.11 -0.82 11.63
CA GLY A 78 3.35 -1.24 10.98
C GLY A 78 3.39 -0.79 9.52
N GLU A 79 4.37 -1.30 8.79
CA GLU A 79 4.61 -0.97 7.40
C GLU A 79 4.35 -2.21 6.53
N ILE A 80 3.45 -2.09 5.54
CA ILE A 80 3.23 -3.16 4.55
C ILE A 80 4.38 -3.12 3.55
N VAL A 81 5.16 -4.19 3.52
CA VAL A 81 6.29 -4.37 2.60
C VAL A 81 5.83 -4.99 1.29
N GLU A 82 4.87 -5.93 1.37
CA GLU A 82 4.32 -6.61 0.20
C GLU A 82 2.81 -6.84 0.39
N LEU A 83 2.05 -6.64 -0.69
CA LEU A 83 0.61 -6.84 -0.69
C LEU A 83 0.13 -7.40 -2.03
N ASN A 84 -0.37 -8.63 -1.97
CA ASN A 84 -1.07 -9.33 -3.03
C ASN A 84 -2.53 -9.51 -2.57
N LEU A 85 -3.39 -8.57 -2.96
CA LEU A 85 -4.81 -8.55 -2.58
C LEU A 85 -5.50 -9.89 -2.81
N GLY A 86 -6.27 -10.34 -1.84
CA GLY A 86 -7.00 -11.61 -1.87
C GLY A 86 -6.14 -12.86 -1.65
N GLU A 87 -4.81 -12.73 -1.57
CA GLU A 87 -3.89 -13.88 -1.52
C GLU A 87 -2.92 -13.82 -0.34
N SER A 88 -2.05 -12.81 -0.26
CA SER A 88 -0.96 -12.75 0.71
C SER A 88 -0.47 -11.33 0.96
N ALA A 89 0.13 -11.12 2.14
CA ALA A 89 0.75 -9.84 2.48
C ALA A 89 1.89 -10.05 3.48
N ILE A 90 2.83 -9.10 3.48
CA ILE A 90 3.92 -9.02 4.45
C ILE A 90 3.95 -7.62 5.05
N SER A 91 3.98 -7.53 6.38
CA SER A 91 4.22 -6.28 7.08
C SER A 91 5.30 -6.40 8.14
N VAL A 92 5.89 -5.27 8.49
CA VAL A 92 6.95 -5.15 9.47
C VAL A 92 6.56 -4.15 10.54
N LEU A 93 6.91 -4.44 11.80
CA LEU A 93 6.74 -3.52 12.91
C LEU A 93 7.99 -3.55 13.80
N ASP A 94 8.61 -2.39 13.98
CA ASP A 94 9.68 -2.22 14.95
C ASP A 94 9.07 -1.89 16.32
N THR A 95 9.34 -2.74 17.32
CA THR A 95 8.77 -2.60 18.66
C THR A 95 9.53 -1.54 19.46
N THR A 96 8.79 -0.64 20.12
CA THR A 96 9.38 0.48 20.87
C THR A 96 9.21 0.31 22.38
N GLU A 97 9.93 1.12 23.16
CA GLU A 97 9.80 1.16 24.63
C GLU A 97 8.40 1.57 25.12
N GLN A 98 7.59 2.23 24.27
CA GLN A 98 6.21 2.59 24.62
C GLN A 98 5.27 1.37 24.57
N MET A 99 5.65 0.34 23.81
CA MET A 99 4.82 -0.84 23.57
C MET A 99 4.95 -1.92 24.65
N VAL A 100 5.85 -1.75 25.61
CA VAL A 100 6.19 -2.80 26.59
C VAL A 100 5.60 -2.55 27.97
N PHE A 101 5.58 -3.59 28.80
CA PHE A 101 5.40 -3.44 30.24
C PHE A 101 6.65 -2.80 30.86
N ALA A 102 6.47 -1.83 31.75
CA ALA A 102 7.56 -1.03 32.31
C ALA A 102 8.67 -1.88 32.95
N HIS A 103 8.30 -2.95 33.67
CA HIS A 103 9.24 -3.78 34.43
C HIS A 103 9.84 -4.93 33.62
N SER A 104 9.02 -5.70 32.89
CA SER A 104 9.50 -6.90 32.18
C SER A 104 10.06 -6.62 30.79
N LYS A 105 9.83 -5.42 30.25
CA LYS A 105 10.17 -5.04 28.87
C LYS A 105 9.54 -5.94 27.80
N ILE A 106 8.53 -6.73 28.17
CA ILE A 106 7.77 -7.56 27.25
C ILE A 106 6.75 -6.68 26.51
N VAL A 107 6.68 -6.80 25.20
CA VAL A 107 5.67 -6.16 24.34
C VAL A 107 4.28 -6.63 24.76
N ARG A 108 3.38 -5.69 25.00
CA ARG A 108 2.01 -5.98 25.39
C ARG A 108 1.30 -6.65 24.21
N GLY A 109 0.54 -7.70 24.51
CA GLY A 109 -0.06 -8.55 23.47
C GLY A 109 -0.94 -7.79 22.47
N HIS A 110 -1.63 -6.73 22.90
CA HIS A 110 -2.49 -5.95 22.01
C HIS A 110 -1.73 -5.32 20.84
N TYR A 111 -0.47 -4.90 20.98
CA TYR A 111 0.26 -4.36 19.83
C TYR A 111 0.53 -5.43 18.76
N ILE A 112 0.84 -6.66 19.19
CA ILE A 112 1.05 -7.79 18.29
C ILE A 112 -0.28 -8.21 17.65
N TYR A 113 -1.36 -8.23 18.42
CA TYR A 113 -2.70 -8.49 17.90
C TYR A 113 -3.14 -7.45 16.89
N SER A 114 -3.00 -6.16 17.21
CA SER A 114 -3.41 -5.07 16.33
C SER A 114 -2.58 -5.03 15.05
N MET A 115 -1.28 -5.35 15.10
CA MET A 115 -0.48 -5.60 13.89
C MET A 115 -1.08 -6.73 13.05
N ALA A 116 -1.40 -7.88 13.68
CA ALA A 116 -1.95 -9.05 13.00
C ALA A 116 -3.33 -8.79 12.37
N GLU A 117 -4.21 -8.11 13.10
CA GLU A 117 -5.54 -7.72 12.68
C GLU A 117 -5.48 -6.73 11.51
N SER A 118 -4.67 -5.69 11.64
CA SER A 118 -4.50 -4.66 10.60
C SER A 118 -4.07 -5.26 9.26
N ILE A 119 -3.04 -6.13 9.24
CA ILE A 119 -2.62 -6.78 7.99
C ILE A 119 -3.63 -7.82 7.49
N ALA A 120 -4.36 -8.51 8.39
CA ALA A 120 -5.38 -9.48 7.99
C ALA A 120 -6.58 -8.82 7.31
N ILE A 121 -6.95 -7.62 7.73
CA ILE A 121 -7.95 -6.79 7.06
C ILE A 121 -7.39 -6.27 5.74
N SER A 122 -6.16 -5.75 5.74
CA SER A 122 -5.53 -5.11 4.58
C SER A 122 -5.39 -6.01 3.35
N VAL A 123 -5.25 -7.33 3.55
CA VAL A 123 -5.12 -8.30 2.44
C VAL A 123 -6.47 -8.66 1.79
N ILE A 124 -7.60 -8.31 2.40
CA ILE A 124 -8.92 -8.61 1.85
C ILE A 124 -9.22 -7.65 0.69
N ASP A 125 -9.58 -8.21 -0.46
CA ASP A 125 -10.08 -7.45 -1.61
C ASP A 125 -11.57 -7.11 -1.42
N ALA A 126 -11.85 -6.18 -0.51
CA ALA A 126 -13.17 -5.61 -0.24
C ALA A 126 -13.04 -4.18 0.30
N ASP A 127 -14.07 -3.35 0.10
CA ASP A 127 -14.07 -1.95 0.58
C ASP A 127 -14.19 -1.87 2.12
N VAL A 128 -14.93 -2.80 2.72
CA VAL A 128 -15.06 -2.93 4.18
C VAL A 128 -14.91 -4.40 4.56
N ALA A 129 -14.04 -4.68 5.52
CA ALA A 129 -13.89 -6.02 6.10
C ALA A 129 -13.78 -5.92 7.63
N LEU A 130 -14.53 -6.75 8.33
CA LEU A 130 -14.52 -6.83 9.80
C LEU A 130 -14.05 -8.21 10.25
N VAL A 131 -13.30 -8.25 11.35
CA VAL A 131 -12.97 -9.51 12.02
C VAL A 131 -14.19 -10.00 12.78
N GLY A 132 -14.75 -11.13 12.36
CA GLY A 132 -15.84 -11.80 13.09
C GLY A 132 -15.31 -12.68 14.21
N VAL A 133 -14.30 -13.50 13.92
CA VAL A 133 -13.68 -14.42 14.90
C VAL A 133 -12.18 -14.47 14.69
N ALA A 134 -11.42 -14.43 15.78
CA ALA A 134 -9.97 -14.66 15.76
C ALA A 134 -9.57 -15.75 16.76
N ASN A 135 -8.82 -16.75 16.29
CA ASN A 135 -8.15 -17.73 17.15
C ASN A 135 -6.65 -17.45 17.13
N ILE A 136 -6.12 -16.97 18.25
CA ILE A 136 -4.75 -16.46 18.36
C ILE A 136 -3.94 -17.22 19.40
N LYS A 137 -2.63 -17.32 19.18
CA LYS A 137 -1.66 -17.95 20.06
C LYS A 137 -0.42 -17.08 20.17
N TYR A 138 -0.12 -16.62 21.38
CA TYR A 138 1.16 -16.03 21.73
C TYR A 138 2.13 -17.17 22.08
N LYS A 139 3.15 -17.38 21.25
CA LYS A 139 4.07 -18.51 21.38
C LYS A 139 5.30 -18.18 22.19
N LYS A 140 5.85 -16.97 22.01
CA LYS A 140 7.08 -16.52 22.67
C LYS A 140 6.95 -15.04 23.03
N PRO A 141 7.55 -14.60 24.15
CA PRO A 141 7.61 -13.19 24.49
C PRO A 141 8.43 -12.41 23.45
N VAL A 142 8.01 -11.18 23.17
CA VAL A 142 8.71 -10.21 22.33
C VAL A 142 9.15 -9.06 23.21
N TYR A 143 10.32 -8.49 22.94
CA TYR A 143 10.89 -7.38 23.73
C TYR A 143 11.00 -6.11 22.89
N ALA A 144 11.18 -4.95 23.53
CA ALA A 144 11.48 -3.69 22.84
C ALA A 144 12.72 -3.82 21.94
N GLY A 145 12.75 -3.05 20.85
CA GLY A 145 13.82 -3.08 19.85
C GLY A 145 13.81 -4.31 18.94
N SER A 146 12.75 -5.12 18.98
CA SER A 146 12.58 -6.26 18.07
C SER A 146 11.93 -5.81 16.77
N LYS A 147 12.37 -6.38 15.64
CA LYS A 147 11.70 -6.25 14.35
C LYS A 147 10.77 -7.44 14.15
N LEU A 148 9.46 -7.18 14.16
CA LEU A 148 8.44 -8.18 13.88
C LEU A 148 8.11 -8.21 12.40
N VAL A 149 8.00 -9.42 11.84
CA VAL A 149 7.59 -9.64 10.45
C VAL A 149 6.32 -10.48 10.46
N ALA A 150 5.21 -9.90 10.04
CA ALA A 150 3.96 -10.61 9.82
C ALA A 150 3.91 -11.14 8.39
N LYS A 151 3.55 -12.42 8.25
CA LYS A 151 3.25 -13.07 6.98
C LYS A 151 1.81 -13.53 7.00
N VAL A 152 1.10 -13.17 5.94
CA VAL A 152 -0.34 -13.40 5.82
C VAL A 152 -0.66 -14.23 4.60
N THR A 153 -1.61 -15.13 4.74
CA THR A 153 -2.14 -15.92 3.64
C THR A 153 -3.64 -16.08 3.76
N VAL A 154 -4.38 -15.77 2.71
CA VAL A 154 -5.81 -16.03 2.57
C VAL A 154 -5.96 -17.50 2.13
N LYS A 155 -6.64 -18.31 2.94
CA LYS A 155 -6.74 -19.77 2.71
C LYS A 155 -8.02 -20.20 2.00
N GLU A 156 -9.11 -19.46 2.16
CA GLU A 156 -10.41 -19.87 1.64
C GLU A 156 -11.31 -18.63 1.50
N LYS A 157 -11.94 -18.50 0.33
CA LYS A 157 -13.11 -17.63 0.10
C LYS A 157 -14.32 -18.56 0.11
N ARG A 158 -15.04 -18.63 1.22
CA ARG A 158 -16.28 -19.43 1.29
C ARG A 158 -17.45 -18.62 0.71
N ASP A 159 -18.53 -19.33 0.37
CA ASP A 159 -19.81 -18.71 0.00
C ASP A 159 -20.21 -17.59 0.97
N ARG A 160 -20.59 -16.44 0.39
CA ARG A 160 -21.06 -15.20 1.03
C ARG A 160 -20.03 -14.54 1.97
N ASP A 161 -19.08 -13.86 1.36
CA ASP A 161 -18.34 -12.74 1.97
C ASP A 161 -17.50 -13.08 3.20
N ARG A 162 -17.13 -14.36 3.36
CA ARG A 162 -16.28 -14.82 4.48
C ARG A 162 -14.91 -15.27 4.03
N TYR A 163 -13.90 -14.73 4.70
CA TYR A 163 -12.49 -14.95 4.40
C TYR A 163 -11.80 -15.60 5.60
N ILE A 164 -11.03 -16.66 5.34
CA ILE A 164 -10.17 -17.26 6.36
C ILE A 164 -8.73 -16.82 6.10
N VAL A 165 -8.19 -16.04 7.02
CA VAL A 165 -6.85 -15.46 6.92
C VAL A 165 -5.95 -16.02 8.01
N TRP A 166 -4.80 -16.53 7.60
CA TRP A 166 -3.76 -17.00 8.51
C TRP A 166 -2.68 -15.95 8.64
N VAL A 167 -2.33 -15.59 9.86
CA VAL A 167 -1.28 -14.64 10.17
C VAL A 167 -0.23 -15.32 11.04
N MET A 168 1.03 -15.24 10.63
CA MET A 168 2.16 -15.71 11.41
C MET A 168 3.14 -14.55 11.59
N ILE A 169 3.49 -14.24 12.84
CA ILE A 169 4.44 -13.17 13.15
C ILE A 169 5.72 -13.79 13.67
N TYR A 170 6.84 -13.31 13.11
CA TYR A 170 8.19 -13.77 13.41
C TYR A 170 9.02 -12.64 14.00
N ASN A 171 9.86 -12.98 14.96
CA ASN A 171 11.02 -12.16 15.34
C ASN A 171 12.26 -12.90 14.83
N LYS A 172 12.95 -12.32 13.84
CA LYS A 172 13.99 -13.02 13.05
C LYS A 172 13.41 -14.31 12.43
N GLN A 173 13.84 -15.48 12.91
CA GLN A 173 13.37 -16.79 12.42
C GLN A 173 12.42 -17.50 13.40
N VAL A 174 12.14 -16.90 14.55
CA VAL A 174 11.32 -17.53 15.59
C VAL A 174 9.88 -17.06 15.44
N GLU A 175 8.94 -18.00 15.29
CA GLU A 175 7.51 -17.71 15.30
C GLU A 175 7.07 -17.32 16.73
N VAL A 176 6.67 -16.05 16.89
CA VAL A 176 6.29 -15.48 18.19
C VAL A 176 4.77 -15.42 18.36
N PHE A 177 4.01 -15.36 17.26
CA PHE A 177 2.56 -15.31 17.27
C PHE A 177 1.97 -16.01 16.05
N ARG A 178 0.79 -16.61 16.24
CA ARG A 178 -0.04 -17.18 15.18
C ARG A 178 -1.50 -16.82 15.39
N GLY A 179 -2.17 -16.43 14.32
CA GLY A 179 -3.61 -16.16 14.31
C GLY A 179 -4.29 -16.80 13.11
N LYS A 180 -5.51 -17.30 13.33
CA LYS A 180 -6.50 -17.61 12.30
C LYS A 180 -7.66 -16.64 12.48
N PHE A 181 -7.84 -15.76 11.49
CA PHE A 181 -8.89 -14.75 11.46
C PHE A 181 -9.97 -15.19 10.47
N ILE A 182 -11.22 -15.02 10.88
CA ILE A 182 -12.40 -15.16 10.03
C ILE A 182 -12.92 -13.74 9.85
N LEU A 183 -12.75 -13.20 8.65
CA LEU A 183 -13.23 -11.89 8.28
C LEU A 183 -14.53 -12.01 7.50
N VAL A 184 -15.38 -11.00 7.63
CA VAL A 184 -16.62 -10.81 6.88
C VAL A 184 -16.50 -9.51 6.10
N ALA A 185 -16.67 -9.57 4.79
CA ALA A 185 -16.83 -8.37 3.95
C ALA A 185 -18.28 -7.88 4.04
N ILE A 186 -18.47 -6.56 4.02
CA ILE A 186 -19.78 -5.89 4.15
C ILE A 186 -20.02 -5.02 2.93
#